data_AF-A0A5J6UMU5-F1
#
_entry.id   AF-A0A5J6UMU5-F1
#
_cell.length_a   1.000
_cell.length_b   1.000
_cell.length_c   1.000
_cell.angle_alpha   90.00
_cell.angle_beta   90.00
_cell.angle_gamma   90.00
#
_symmetry.space_group_name_H-M   'P 1'
#
loop_
_entity.id
_entity.type
_entity.pdbx_description
1 polymer ?
#
loop_
_entity_poly.entity_id
_entity_poly.type
_entity_poly.pdbx_seq_one_letter_code
_entity_poly.pdbx_strand_id
1 'polypeptide(L)'
;MSALIIFSMTLSSLLMLPLMVQPLSLGLIIMLSTLLMCFISAITLSSWYGYILFLIYVGGLLVMFAYVAALSPNVLFGKGTPMLFFTILILPLMLIFYSYPLIDLSSTSYLHIFSELKFLKMYGIEMVSPQMISILIGLAIILLINLIVVVKICYYQHASLRPFNN
;
A
#
# COMPACT_ATOMS: atom_id res chain seq x y z
N MET A 1 8.70 -19.56 7.68
CA MET A 1 7.40 -20.19 7.34
C MET A 1 6.23 -19.23 7.46
N SER A 2 5.96 -18.59 8.60
CA SER A 2 4.88 -17.59 8.74
C SER A 2 4.99 -16.43 7.73
N ALA A 3 6.19 -15.87 7.54
CA ALA A 3 6.42 -14.80 6.55
C ALA A 3 6.13 -15.23 5.10
N LEU A 4 6.40 -16.50 4.75
CA LEU A 4 6.12 -17.04 3.42
C LEU A 4 4.61 -17.20 3.18
N ILE A 5 3.86 -17.57 4.24
CA ILE A 5 2.39 -17.63 4.20
C ILE A 5 1.80 -16.23 4.03
N ILE A 6 2.36 -15.22 4.70
CA ILE A 6 1.89 -13.84 4.53
C ILE A 6 2.20 -13.36 3.09
N PHE A 7 3.38 -13.72 2.56
CA PHE A 7 3.78 -13.36 1.20
C PHE A 7 2.86 -13.97 0.12
N SER A 8 2.51 -15.26 0.25
CA SER A 8 1.57 -15.90 -0.67
C SER A 8 0.18 -15.27 -0.63
N MET A 9 -0.29 -14.88 0.57
CA MET A 9 -1.58 -14.18 0.75
C MET A 9 -1.54 -12.76 0.17
N THR A 10 -0.42 -12.05 0.25
CA THR A 10 -0.28 -10.76 -0.44
C THR A 10 -0.36 -10.92 -1.95
N LEU A 11 0.37 -11.89 -2.51
CA LEU A 11 0.42 -12.08 -3.95
C LEU A 11 -0.93 -12.50 -4.51
N SER A 12 -1.65 -13.40 -3.82
CA SER A 12 -3.00 -13.80 -4.23
C SER A 12 -3.96 -12.61 -4.21
N SER A 13 -3.91 -11.76 -3.17
CA SER A 13 -4.76 -10.55 -3.08
C SER A 13 -4.49 -9.54 -4.20
N LEU A 14 -3.22 -9.37 -4.63
CA LEU A 14 -2.85 -8.47 -5.72
C LEU A 14 -3.37 -8.96 -7.07
N LEU A 15 -3.31 -10.28 -7.32
CA LEU A 15 -3.85 -10.89 -8.54
C LEU A 15 -5.38 -10.74 -8.66
N MET A 16 -6.08 -10.44 -7.56
CA MET A 16 -7.52 -10.18 -7.57
C MET A 16 -7.90 -8.79 -8.09
N LEU A 17 -7.01 -7.80 -7.98
CA LEU A 17 -7.35 -6.40 -8.24
C LEU A 17 -7.94 -6.16 -9.64
N PRO A 18 -7.42 -6.75 -10.73
CA PRO A 18 -7.96 -6.53 -12.07
C PRO A 18 -9.37 -7.12 -12.28
N LEU A 19 -9.79 -8.05 -11.43
CA LEU A 19 -11.10 -8.73 -11.53
C LEU A 19 -12.24 -7.92 -10.88
N MET A 20 -11.91 -6.85 -10.15
CA MET A 20 -12.91 -6.05 -9.42
C MET A 20 -13.47 -4.94 -10.29
N VAL A 21 -14.76 -5.00 -10.56
CA VAL A 21 -15.47 -3.98 -11.34
C VAL A 21 -16.00 -2.86 -10.45
N GLN A 22 -16.45 -3.18 -9.25
CA GLN A 22 -17.03 -2.19 -8.34
C GLN A 22 -15.94 -1.47 -7.54
N PRO A 23 -15.98 -0.14 -7.46
CA PRO A 23 -14.88 0.61 -6.85
C PRO A 23 -14.86 0.43 -5.32
N LEU A 24 -16.01 0.15 -4.70
CA LEU A 24 -16.10 -0.13 -3.27
C LEU A 24 -15.46 -1.48 -2.92
N SER A 25 -15.73 -2.54 -3.69
CA SER A 25 -15.08 -3.85 -3.47
C SER A 25 -13.59 -3.81 -3.78
N LEU A 26 -13.20 -3.04 -4.81
CA LEU A 26 -11.81 -2.77 -5.12
C LEU A 26 -11.10 -2.09 -3.94
N GLY A 27 -11.70 -1.06 -3.33
CA GLY A 27 -11.16 -0.37 -2.16
C GLY A 27 -10.94 -1.29 -0.96
N LEU A 28 -11.87 -2.20 -0.69
CA LEU A 28 -11.75 -3.18 0.40
C LEU A 28 -10.57 -4.16 0.17
N ILE A 29 -10.37 -4.61 -1.06
CA ILE A 29 -9.26 -5.52 -1.39
C ILE A 29 -7.92 -4.80 -1.34
N ILE A 30 -7.87 -3.54 -1.77
CA ILE A 30 -6.65 -2.70 -1.62
C ILE A 30 -6.33 -2.50 -0.14
N MET A 31 -7.33 -2.26 0.72
CA MET A 31 -7.11 -2.13 2.15
C MET A 31 -6.53 -3.43 2.76
N LEU A 32 -7.06 -4.60 2.37
CA LEU A 32 -6.57 -5.88 2.87
C LEU A 32 -5.16 -6.20 2.36
N SER A 33 -4.87 -5.94 1.08
CA SER A 33 -3.54 -6.17 0.52
C SER A 33 -2.48 -5.23 1.12
N THR A 34 -2.81 -3.95 1.33
CA THR A 34 -1.91 -2.99 1.99
C THR A 34 -1.64 -3.35 3.45
N LEU A 35 -2.64 -3.83 4.19
CA LEU A 35 -2.46 -4.38 5.54
C LEU A 35 -1.45 -5.53 5.58
N LEU A 36 -1.60 -6.51 4.68
CA LEU A 36 -0.69 -7.65 4.60
C LEU A 36 0.74 -7.20 4.20
N MET A 37 0.87 -6.23 3.30
CA MET A 37 2.18 -5.65 2.95
C MET A 37 2.83 -4.91 4.12
N CYS A 38 2.05 -4.22 4.95
CA CYS A 38 2.57 -3.58 6.18
C CYS A 38 3.12 -4.64 7.13
N PHE A 39 2.44 -5.77 7.32
CA PHE A 39 2.96 -6.88 8.13
C PHE A 39 4.26 -7.47 7.59
N ILE A 40 4.40 -7.63 6.28
CA ILE A 40 5.66 -8.09 5.68
C ILE A 40 6.79 -7.10 5.98
N SER A 41 6.55 -5.80 5.78
CA SER A 41 7.55 -4.77 6.04
C SER A 41 7.95 -4.69 7.53
N ALA A 42 7.00 -4.94 8.44
CA ALA A 42 7.28 -5.00 9.88
C ALA A 42 8.23 -6.15 10.24
N ILE A 43 8.07 -7.30 9.57
CA ILE A 43 8.90 -8.49 9.80
C ILE A 43 10.29 -8.34 9.13
N THR A 44 10.35 -7.77 7.91
CA THR A 44 11.59 -7.72 7.12
C THR A 44 12.48 -6.52 7.45
N LEU A 45 11.89 -5.35 7.70
CA LEU A 45 12.57 -4.08 7.96
C LEU A 45 12.43 -3.72 9.44
N SER A 46 11.36 -3.04 9.83
CA SER A 46 11.09 -2.70 11.22
C SER A 46 9.60 -2.52 11.44
N SER A 47 9.17 -2.81 12.66
CA SER A 47 7.82 -2.49 13.10
C SER A 47 7.48 -1.01 12.93
N TRP A 48 8.47 -0.12 13.07
CA TRP A 48 8.29 1.33 12.93
C TRP A 48 7.96 1.72 11.48
N TYR A 49 8.66 1.16 10.49
CA TYR A 49 8.32 1.36 9.07
C TYR A 49 6.96 0.76 8.72
N GLY A 50 6.65 -0.45 9.20
CA GLY A 50 5.33 -1.05 8.99
C GLY A 50 4.20 -0.21 9.56
N TYR A 51 4.40 0.41 10.73
CA TYR A 51 3.45 1.32 11.34
C TYR A 51 3.24 2.61 10.52
N ILE A 52 4.32 3.25 10.05
CA ILE A 52 4.23 4.46 9.23
C ILE A 52 3.51 4.17 7.91
N LEU A 53 3.84 3.05 7.25
CA LEU A 53 3.18 2.65 6.01
C LEU A 53 1.68 2.40 6.24
N PHE A 54 1.30 1.74 7.34
CA PHE A 54 -0.10 1.52 7.69
C PHE A 54 -0.87 2.84 7.82
N LEU A 55 -0.34 3.83 8.53
CA LEU A 55 -1.00 5.12 8.71
C LEU A 55 -1.19 5.88 7.39
N ILE A 56 -0.15 5.92 6.55
CA ILE A 56 -0.21 6.67 5.27
C ILE A 56 -1.20 6.01 4.31
N TYR A 57 -1.13 4.68 4.16
CA TYR A 57 -2.00 3.97 3.21
C TYR A 57 -3.45 3.95 3.67
N VAL A 58 -3.74 3.61 4.94
CA VAL A 58 -5.12 3.60 5.42
C VAL A 58 -5.70 5.02 5.45
N GLY A 59 -4.93 6.01 5.89
CA GLY A 59 -5.37 7.42 5.87
C GLY A 59 -5.73 7.90 4.47
N GLY A 60 -4.85 7.67 3.48
CA GLY A 60 -5.09 8.08 2.10
C GLY A 60 -6.24 7.32 1.41
N LEU A 61 -6.34 6.01 1.66
CA LEU A 61 -7.40 5.18 1.08
C LEU A 61 -8.79 5.53 1.63
N LEU A 62 -8.91 5.93 2.89
CA LEU A 62 -10.19 6.37 3.46
C LEU A 62 -10.74 7.63 2.77
N VAL A 63 -9.88 8.59 2.43
CA VAL A 63 -10.29 9.82 1.71
C VAL A 63 -10.75 9.48 0.29
N MET A 64 -9.98 8.65 -0.43
CA MET A 64 -10.38 8.17 -1.76
C MET A 64 -11.70 7.37 -1.71
N PHE A 65 -11.87 6.53 -0.69
CA PHE A 65 -13.08 5.74 -0.49
C PHE A 65 -14.32 6.63 -0.31
N ALA A 66 -14.23 7.65 0.53
CA ALA A 66 -15.32 8.60 0.74
C ALA A 66 -15.70 9.33 -0.57
N TYR A 67 -14.69 9.73 -1.36
CA TYR A 67 -14.92 10.41 -2.64
C TYR A 67 -15.66 9.51 -3.65
N VAL A 68 -15.21 8.27 -3.81
CA VAL A 68 -15.84 7.33 -4.75
C VAL A 68 -17.25 6.94 -4.28
N ALA A 69 -17.44 6.66 -2.98
CA ALA A 69 -18.74 6.30 -2.44
C ALA A 69 -19.78 7.42 -2.61
N ALA A 70 -19.36 8.69 -2.62
CA ALA A 70 -20.25 9.82 -2.87
C ALA A 70 -20.64 9.97 -4.36
N LEU A 71 -19.81 9.49 -5.29
CA LEU A 71 -20.01 9.66 -6.73
C LEU A 71 -20.63 8.45 -7.43
N SER A 72 -20.39 7.24 -6.91
CA SER A 72 -20.94 6.02 -7.52
C SER A 72 -22.36 5.74 -6.99
N PRO A 73 -23.35 5.47 -7.86
CA PRO A 73 -24.64 4.97 -7.40
C PRO A 73 -24.46 3.64 -6.66
N ASN A 74 -25.27 3.38 -5.63
CA ASN A 74 -25.29 2.12 -4.88
C ASN A 74 -25.79 0.96 -5.75
N VAL A 75 -24.97 0.51 -6.71
CA VAL A 75 -25.25 -0.66 -7.53
C VAL A 75 -25.07 -1.89 -6.65
N LEU A 76 -26.09 -2.76 -6.67
CA LEU A 76 -26.08 -4.03 -5.94
C LEU A 76 -24.81 -4.84 -6.24
N PHE A 77 -24.22 -5.41 -5.20
CA PHE A 77 -23.01 -6.22 -5.31
C PHE A 77 -23.22 -7.40 -6.27
N GLY A 78 -22.31 -7.53 -7.25
CA GLY A 78 -22.26 -8.69 -8.13
C GLY A 78 -22.00 -9.99 -7.37
N LYS A 79 -22.38 -11.13 -7.97
CA LYS A 79 -22.13 -12.47 -7.40
C LYS A 79 -20.66 -12.63 -6.99
N GLY A 80 -20.40 -13.42 -5.94
CA GLY A 80 -19.08 -13.70 -5.33
C GLY A 80 -18.05 -14.44 -6.19
N THR A 81 -18.12 -14.30 -7.52
CA THR A 81 -17.10 -14.77 -8.47
C THR A 81 -15.68 -14.34 -8.11
N PRO A 82 -15.39 -13.10 -7.64
CA PRO A 82 -14.04 -12.75 -7.23
C PRO A 82 -13.55 -13.62 -6.07
N MET A 83 -14.37 -13.88 -5.06
CA MET A 83 -13.97 -14.66 -3.90
C MET A 83 -13.60 -16.12 -4.26
N LEU A 84 -14.27 -16.70 -5.26
CA LEU A 84 -13.91 -18.02 -5.79
C LEU A 84 -12.54 -17.99 -6.50
N PHE A 85 -12.23 -16.92 -7.24
CA PHE A 85 -10.88 -16.77 -7.81
C PHE A 85 -9.80 -16.67 -6.73
N PHE A 86 -10.11 -16.10 -5.56
CA PHE A 86 -9.14 -16.00 -4.46
C PHE A 86 -8.71 -17.38 -3.99
N THR A 87 -9.69 -18.24 -3.69
CA THR A 87 -9.45 -19.54 -3.09
C THR A 87 -8.70 -20.47 -4.05
N ILE A 88 -8.99 -20.36 -5.35
CA ILE A 88 -8.27 -21.09 -6.41
C ILE A 88 -6.82 -20.62 -6.51
N LEU A 89 -6.54 -19.32 -6.37
CA LEU A 89 -5.18 -18.77 -6.53
C LEU A 89 -4.28 -18.98 -5.30
N ILE A 90 -4.84 -19.02 -4.08
CA ILE A 90 -4.04 -19.18 -2.85
C ILE A 90 -3.36 -20.55 -2.79
N LEU A 91 -4.10 -21.63 -3.06
CA LEU A 91 -3.62 -23.01 -2.91
C LEU A 91 -2.33 -23.29 -3.70
N PRO A 92 -2.22 -22.98 -5.01
CA PRO A 92 -0.99 -23.23 -5.75
C PRO A 92 0.15 -22.34 -5.25
N LEU A 93 -0.12 -21.08 -4.89
CA LEU A 93 0.90 -20.17 -4.36
C LEU A 93 1.49 -20.66 -3.05
N MET A 94 0.63 -21.12 -2.13
CA MET A 94 1.07 -21.72 -0.86
C MET A 94 1.97 -22.94 -1.08
N LEU A 95 1.61 -23.81 -2.04
CA LEU A 95 2.41 -24.98 -2.40
C LEU A 95 3.77 -24.60 -2.99
N ILE A 96 3.82 -23.58 -3.86
CA ILE A 96 5.07 -23.10 -4.47
C ILE A 96 6.03 -22.54 -3.41
N PHE A 97 5.52 -21.71 -2.48
CA PHE A 97 6.36 -21.15 -1.42
C PHE A 97 6.73 -22.17 -0.34
N TYR A 98 5.96 -23.25 -0.19
CA TYR A 98 6.31 -24.36 0.69
C TYR A 98 7.39 -25.26 0.08
N SER A 99 7.35 -25.48 -1.24
CA SER A 99 8.29 -26.36 -1.94
C SER A 99 9.63 -25.70 -2.24
N TYR A 100 9.70 -24.37 -2.22
CA TYR A 100 10.94 -23.63 -2.37
C TYR A 100 11.54 -23.34 -0.99
N PRO A 101 12.56 -24.09 -0.52
CA PRO A 101 13.38 -23.62 0.57
C PRO A 101 14.14 -22.41 0.06
N LEU A 102 13.56 -21.22 0.24
CA LEU A 102 14.26 -19.97 -0.01
C LEU A 102 15.44 -19.91 0.97
N ILE A 103 16.59 -20.33 0.46
CA ILE A 103 17.94 -20.08 0.93
C ILE A 103 18.38 -20.94 2.11
N ASP A 104 19.48 -21.65 1.87
CA ASP A 104 20.32 -22.30 2.87
C ASP A 104 20.41 -21.50 4.16
N LEU A 105 20.06 -22.17 5.24
CA LEU A 105 20.16 -21.72 6.63
C LEU A 105 21.60 -21.35 7.05
N SER A 106 22.59 -21.54 6.16
CA SER A 106 24.00 -21.19 6.36
C SER A 106 24.29 -19.68 6.28
N SER A 107 23.36 -18.86 5.79
CA SER A 107 23.48 -17.39 5.75
C SER A 107 23.02 -16.69 7.04
N THR A 108 22.58 -17.45 8.05
CA THR A 108 22.09 -16.93 9.34
C THR A 108 23.16 -16.29 10.22
N SER A 109 24.44 -16.58 9.98
CA SER A 109 25.55 -15.92 10.69
C SER A 109 25.75 -14.46 10.27
N TYR A 110 25.49 -14.11 9.00
CA TYR A 110 25.55 -12.73 8.51
C TYR A 110 24.35 -11.88 8.95
N LEU A 111 23.23 -12.52 9.30
CA LEU A 111 22.03 -11.84 9.80
C LEU A 111 22.26 -11.15 11.16
N HIS A 112 23.13 -11.69 12.02
CA HIS A 112 23.42 -11.10 13.33
C HIS A 112 24.27 -9.82 13.24
N ILE A 113 25.19 -9.73 12.28
CA ILE A 113 25.94 -8.49 12.01
C ILE A 113 25.04 -7.47 11.31
N PHE A 114 24.15 -7.94 10.44
CA PHE A 114 23.16 -7.08 9.79
C PHE A 114 22.14 -6.52 10.80
N SER A 115 21.76 -7.27 11.85
CA SER A 115 20.79 -6.80 12.85
C SER A 115 21.28 -5.60 13.67
N GLU A 116 22.56 -5.56 14.02
CA GLU A 116 23.19 -4.43 14.74
C GLU A 116 23.23 -3.16 13.87
N LEU A 117 23.70 -3.26 12.63
CA LEU A 117 23.71 -2.14 11.67
C LEU A 117 22.29 -1.67 11.30
N LYS A 118 21.33 -2.59 11.28
CA LYS A 118 19.92 -2.31 11.01
C LYS A 118 19.27 -1.52 12.15
N PHE A 119 19.68 -1.71 13.40
CA PHE A 119 19.10 -1.01 14.55
C PHE A 119 19.30 0.52 14.47
N LEU A 120 20.49 0.97 14.01
CA LEU A 120 20.79 2.40 13.81
C LEU A 120 20.03 3.01 12.62
N LYS A 121 19.83 2.25 11.53
CA LYS A 121 19.06 2.70 10.35
C LYS A 121 17.54 2.61 10.52
N MET A 122 17.06 1.89 11.53
CA MET A 122 15.64 1.53 11.68
C MET A 122 14.70 2.70 12.00
N TYR A 123 15.22 3.76 12.62
CA TYR A 123 14.40 4.87 13.12
C TYR A 123 14.45 6.14 12.27
N GLY A 124 15.05 6.08 11.07
CA GLY A 124 15.06 7.20 10.12
C GLY A 124 15.87 8.43 10.58
N ILE A 125 16.56 8.35 11.72
CA ILE A 125 17.36 9.44 12.30
C ILE A 125 18.46 9.91 11.33
N GLU A 126 18.97 9.01 10.49
CA GLU A 126 19.96 9.33 9.45
C GLU A 126 19.45 10.32 8.39
N MET A 127 18.13 10.49 8.23
CA MET A 127 17.56 11.47 7.29
C MET A 127 17.78 12.92 7.74
N VAL A 128 17.98 13.15 9.04
CA VAL A 128 18.26 14.48 9.61
C VAL A 128 19.78 14.74 9.70
N SER A 129 20.60 13.78 9.28
CA SER A 129 22.05 13.97 9.26
C SER A 129 22.46 15.07 8.27
N PRO A 130 23.56 15.80 8.54
CA PRO A 130 24.03 16.88 7.67
C PRO A 130 24.33 16.40 6.23
N GLN A 131 24.63 15.10 6.06
CA GLN A 131 24.92 14.51 4.76
C GLN A 131 23.66 14.28 3.90
N MET A 132 22.51 14.02 4.54
CA MET A 132 21.25 13.65 3.87
C MET A 132 20.19 14.76 3.89
N ILE A 133 20.51 15.92 4.48
CA ILE A 133 19.57 17.04 4.63
C ILE A 133 19.05 17.58 3.30
N SER A 134 19.83 17.45 2.21
CA SER A 134 19.40 17.84 0.87
C SER A 134 18.18 17.04 0.40
N ILE A 135 18.10 15.76 0.74
CA ILE A 135 16.97 14.88 0.42
C ILE A 135 15.72 15.30 1.20
N LEU A 136 15.89 15.63 2.48
CA LEU A 136 14.79 16.13 3.33
C LEU A 136 14.20 17.43 2.75
N ILE A 137 15.05 18.38 2.37
CA ILE A 137 14.62 19.64 1.74
C ILE A 137 13.90 19.36 0.41
N GLY A 138 14.42 18.44 -0.41
CA GLY A 138 13.78 18.04 -1.66
C GLY A 138 12.36 17.49 -1.46
N LEU A 139 12.16 16.60 -0.49
CA LEU A 139 10.84 16.04 -0.16
C LEU A 139 9.87 17.11 0.34
N ALA A 140 10.33 18.06 1.16
CA ALA A 140 9.51 19.18 1.64
C ALA A 140 9.04 20.07 0.47
N ILE A 141 9.93 20.36 -0.49
CA ILE A 141 9.58 21.13 -1.69
C ILE A 141 8.55 20.39 -2.53
N ILE A 142 8.68 19.07 -2.70
CA ILE A 142 7.69 18.26 -3.45
C ILE A 142 6.31 18.35 -2.80
N LEU A 143 6.22 18.20 -1.47
CA LEU A 143 4.94 18.33 -0.75
C LEU A 143 4.34 19.74 -0.88
N LEU A 144 5.18 20.78 -0.83
CA LEU A 144 4.75 22.16 -1.01
C LEU A 144 4.19 22.40 -2.42
N ILE A 145 4.89 21.92 -3.45
CA ILE A 145 4.43 22.03 -4.85
C ILE A 145 3.10 21.29 -5.02
N ASN A 146 2.97 20.07 -4.49
CA ASN A 146 1.72 19.30 -4.55
C ASN A 146 0.55 20.08 -3.95
N LEU A 147 0.75 20.73 -2.79
CA LEU A 147 -0.28 21.56 -2.18
C LEU A 147 -0.69 22.75 -3.06
N ILE A 148 0.27 23.47 -3.65
CA ILE A 148 -0.02 24.59 -4.57
C ILE A 148 -0.80 24.10 -5.80
N VAL A 149 -0.40 22.97 -6.37
CA VAL A 149 -1.08 22.37 -7.54
C VAL A 149 -2.51 21.99 -7.19
N VAL A 150 -2.75 21.30 -6.06
CA VAL A 150 -4.10 20.93 -5.61
C VAL A 150 -4.97 22.16 -5.43
N VAL A 151 -4.47 23.23 -4.78
CA VAL A 151 -5.19 24.49 -4.61
C VAL A 151 -5.54 25.09 -5.98
N LYS A 152 -4.60 25.16 -6.93
CA LYS A 152 -4.90 25.69 -8.28
C LYS A 152 -5.96 24.87 -9.03
N ILE A 153 -5.95 23.54 -8.90
CA ILE A 153 -6.96 22.67 -9.53
C ILE A 153 -8.34 22.91 -8.89
N CYS A 154 -8.41 22.98 -7.55
CA CYS A 154 -9.67 23.19 -6.83
C CYS A 154 -10.28 24.57 -7.06
N TYR A 155 -9.46 25.62 -7.20
CA TYR A 155 -9.94 26.98 -7.47
C TYR A 155 -10.29 27.25 -8.94
N TYR A 156 -10.09 26.29 -9.85
CA TYR A 156 -10.54 26.40 -11.23
C TYR A 156 -12.03 26.04 -11.36
N GLN A 157 -12.91 26.94 -10.89
CA GLN A 157 -14.35 26.89 -11.19
C GLN A 157 -14.72 28.15 -11.97
N HIS A 158 -14.87 28.01 -13.29
CA HIS A 158 -15.50 29.01 -14.13
C HIS A 158 -16.94 28.64 -14.47
N ALA A 159 -17.82 29.61 -14.17
CA ALA A 159 -19.20 29.81 -14.58
C ALA A 159 -20.29 28.88 -14.01
N SER A 160 -21.46 29.49 -13.79
CA SER A 160 -22.69 28.82 -13.40
C SER A 160 -23.05 27.71 -14.40
N LEU A 161 -23.42 26.54 -13.91
CA LEU A 161 -23.96 25.39 -14.67
C LEU A 161 -25.30 25.67 -15.40
N ARG A 162 -25.71 26.94 -15.50
CA ARG A 162 -26.87 27.35 -16.30
C ARG A 162 -26.39 27.72 -17.70
N PRO A 163 -26.83 27.02 -18.76
CA PRO A 163 -26.79 27.60 -20.08
C PRO A 163 -27.73 28.81 -20.06
N PHE A 164 -27.20 30.01 -20.27
CA PHE A 164 -28.03 31.13 -20.68
C PHE A 164 -28.45 30.84 -22.13
N ASN A 165 -29.67 30.32 -22.30
CA ASN A 165 -30.34 30.31 -23.60
C ASN A 165 -30.58 31.77 -23.99
N ASN A 166 -29.94 32.20 -25.07
CA ASN A 166 -30.50 33.27 -25.92
C ASN A 166 -31.46 32.64 -26.92
#